data_AF-A0A934SRB0-F1
#
_entry.id   AF-A0A934SRB0-F1
#
_cell.length_a   1.000
_cell.length_b   1.000
_cell.length_c   1.000
_cell.angle_alpha   90.00
_cell.angle_beta   90.00
_cell.angle_gamma   90.00
#
_symmetry.space_group_name_H-M   'P 1'
#
loop_
_entity.id
_entity.type
_entity.pdbx_description
1 polymer ?
#
loop_
_entity_poly.entity_id
_entity_poly.type
_entity_poly.pdbx_seq_one_letter_code
_entity_poly.pdbx_strand_id
1 'polypeptide(L)'
;MHSVIGSQTRRQLIHSVSRPTLSNNCSRRTFEQRQTPNAWQANTGNVDPSHYRQGKRAYHDRKPIPDVASAIAVPAQLDVAATLKHFDQALPQGAQSLPAFMPVIDTLLLSMTSRGIDKIGRREGAGNLLTALASLQSAQKVLLCTGFNVAPGMPETDGPVGTAILAYALARCGKTPVVVVDELNEPLMREALRVLDPAFAAKVQIERMPGTHEDRAAQAHQMLQGIRPDVVMHIEVPGRNSKDIYSNMVGVSIDDYNKPHDELMNVANCEGIPTIGVGDGGNESGMGGALNVPTAINGNEMQAVVPAMHQIFAWNSNLGAIAPAELLIAFNEGASSKHRACTGVQLVEIISALLKGGAVDGVTRGSKLDEKGVDRKGQPAYTAVDGHPSSRHVADLEALHSIVDLMHTLNCICSGTPTC
;
A
#
# COMPACT_ATOMS: atom_id res chain seq x y z
N MET A 1 -69.04 -9.05 -23.29
CA MET A 1 -68.14 -8.70 -24.42
C MET A 1 -66.97 -7.91 -23.85
N HIS A 2 -65.76 -8.46 -24.05
CA HIS A 2 -64.38 -7.92 -23.99
C HIS A 2 -63.99 -6.81 -22.97
N SER A 3 -63.03 -7.05 -22.05
CA SER A 3 -61.54 -7.00 -22.21
C SER A 3 -61.04 -5.54 -22.33
N VAL A 4 -59.89 -5.02 -21.83
CA VAL A 4 -58.58 -5.51 -21.37
C VAL A 4 -57.82 -4.34 -20.71
N ILE A 5 -57.23 -4.57 -19.53
CA ILE A 5 -55.85 -4.28 -19.05
C ILE A 5 -54.95 -3.27 -19.82
N GLY A 6 -54.23 -2.43 -19.04
CA GLY A 6 -52.91 -1.86 -19.33
C GLY A 6 -52.89 -0.31 -19.41
N SER A 7 -51.87 0.44 -19.03
CA SER A 7 -50.60 0.26 -18.30
C SER A 7 -49.92 1.65 -18.31
N GLN A 8 -49.19 2.01 -17.24
CA GLN A 8 -48.05 2.95 -17.20
C GLN A 8 -48.21 4.39 -17.74
N THR A 9 -48.00 5.39 -16.86
CA THR A 9 -46.87 6.35 -16.92
C THR A 9 -47.12 7.52 -15.94
N ARG A 10 -46.39 7.56 -14.82
CA ARG A 10 -46.16 8.82 -14.09
C ARG A 10 -44.68 9.16 -14.25
N ARG A 11 -44.44 10.19 -15.07
CA ARG A 11 -43.13 10.75 -15.37
C ARG A 11 -42.45 11.25 -14.10
N GLN A 12 -41.17 10.93 -14.01
CA GLN A 12 -40.19 11.47 -13.08
C GLN A 12 -40.10 13.00 -13.22
N LEU A 13 -40.13 13.71 -12.10
CA LEU A 13 -39.57 15.05 -11.94
C LEU A 13 -38.20 14.87 -11.26
N ILE A 14 -37.15 14.79 -12.07
CA ILE A 14 -35.76 14.86 -11.60
C ILE A 14 -35.41 16.34 -11.53
N HIS A 15 -35.20 16.86 -10.32
CA HIS A 15 -34.49 18.12 -10.13
C HIS A 15 -33.03 17.92 -10.52
N SER A 16 -32.62 18.58 -11.59
CA SER A 16 -31.23 18.74 -12.00
C SER A 16 -30.49 19.59 -10.97
N VAL A 17 -29.65 18.97 -10.15
CA VAL A 17 -28.60 19.67 -9.41
C VAL A 17 -27.36 19.67 -10.30
N SER A 18 -27.10 20.81 -10.91
CA SER A 18 -25.91 21.12 -11.69
C SER A 18 -24.65 20.96 -10.83
N ARG A 19 -23.74 20.07 -11.24
CA ARG A 19 -22.38 20.00 -10.68
C ARG A 19 -21.58 21.23 -11.12
N PRO A 20 -20.81 21.87 -10.23
CA PRO A 20 -19.93 22.95 -10.64
C PRO A 20 -18.76 22.36 -11.44
N THR A 21 -18.56 22.88 -12.66
CA THR A 21 -17.38 22.63 -13.49
C THR A 21 -16.17 23.30 -12.85
N LEU A 22 -15.29 22.51 -12.23
CA LEU A 22 -13.94 22.93 -11.88
C LEU A 22 -13.07 22.92 -13.15
N SER A 23 -12.27 23.97 -13.31
CA SER A 23 -11.48 24.24 -14.51
C SER A 23 -10.42 23.15 -14.77
N ASN A 24 -10.52 22.50 -15.93
CA ASN A 24 -9.50 21.60 -16.49
C ASN A 24 -8.22 22.38 -16.80
N ASN A 25 -7.21 22.30 -15.94
CA ASN A 25 -5.87 22.83 -16.24
C ASN A 25 -4.72 21.84 -15.99
N CYS A 26 -4.98 20.54 -15.80
CA CYS A 26 -3.94 19.55 -15.54
C CYS A 26 -3.55 18.64 -16.72
N SER A 27 -4.13 18.78 -17.93
CA SER A 27 -3.87 17.80 -19.01
C SER A 27 -3.84 18.34 -20.45
N ARG A 28 -3.50 19.62 -20.68
CA ARG A 28 -3.26 20.12 -22.04
C ARG A 28 -1.83 20.63 -22.23
N ARG A 29 -0.92 19.71 -22.53
CA ARG A 29 0.22 20.01 -23.42
C ARG A 29 0.25 18.97 -24.53
N THR A 30 -0.16 19.41 -25.71
CA THR A 30 -0.06 18.69 -26.97
C THR A 30 1.41 18.42 -27.30
N PHE A 31 1.79 17.15 -27.47
CA PHE A 31 3.10 16.74 -27.98
C PHE A 31 3.06 16.68 -29.52
N GLU A 32 3.83 17.53 -30.18
CA GLU A 32 4.21 17.34 -31.58
C GLU A 32 5.35 16.32 -31.66
N GLN A 33 5.12 15.21 -32.36
CA GLN A 33 6.11 14.17 -32.63
C GLN A 33 7.20 14.69 -33.56
N ARG A 34 8.48 14.54 -33.17
CA ARG A 34 9.59 14.43 -34.12
C ARG A 34 10.17 13.03 -34.04
N GLN A 35 10.05 12.31 -35.15
CA GLN A 35 10.71 11.03 -35.38
C GLN A 35 12.19 11.24 -35.69
N THR A 36 13.06 10.43 -35.08
CA THR A 36 14.31 9.98 -35.70
C THR A 36 14.61 8.54 -35.27
N PRO A 37 15.04 7.65 -36.18
CA PRO A 37 15.21 6.22 -35.91
C PRO A 37 16.62 5.92 -35.38
N ASN A 38 16.77 4.87 -34.58
CA ASN A 38 17.77 3.82 -34.84
C ASN A 38 17.66 2.63 -33.89
N ALA A 39 17.85 1.46 -34.50
CA ALA A 39 17.77 0.13 -33.95
C ALA A 39 18.95 -0.23 -33.05
N TRP A 40 18.72 -1.07 -32.03
CA TRP A 40 19.76 -1.89 -31.42
C TRP A 40 19.25 -3.32 -31.24
N GLN A 41 19.94 -4.23 -31.91
CA GLN A 41 19.77 -5.68 -31.82
C GLN A 41 20.34 -6.20 -30.50
N ALA A 42 19.65 -7.19 -29.93
CA ALA A 42 20.07 -7.94 -28.76
C ALA A 42 21.36 -8.72 -29.02
N ASN A 43 22.27 -8.74 -28.05
CA ASN A 43 23.32 -9.75 -28.00
C ASN A 43 23.48 -10.26 -26.56
N THR A 44 23.31 -11.57 -26.40
CA THR A 44 23.45 -12.34 -25.18
C THR A 44 24.93 -12.66 -24.92
N GLY A 45 25.46 -12.30 -23.75
CA GLY A 45 26.80 -12.69 -23.32
C GLY A 45 27.11 -12.28 -21.87
N ASN A 46 27.71 -13.22 -21.13
CA ASN A 46 28.14 -13.16 -19.73
C ASN A 46 28.59 -11.78 -19.20
N VAL A 47 28.09 -11.39 -18.03
CA VAL A 47 28.47 -10.14 -17.35
C VAL A 47 29.54 -10.40 -16.29
N ASP A 48 30.70 -9.78 -16.48
CA ASP A 48 31.85 -9.71 -15.57
C ASP A 48 31.58 -8.71 -14.42
N PRO A 49 31.87 -9.03 -13.14
CA PRO A 49 31.59 -8.15 -12.00
C PRO A 49 32.43 -6.86 -11.92
N SER A 50 33.38 -6.62 -12.82
CA SER A 50 34.31 -5.48 -12.76
C SER A 50 33.81 -4.15 -13.33
N HIS A 51 32.55 -4.04 -13.75
CA HIS A 51 31.98 -2.81 -14.34
C HIS A 51 31.31 -1.81 -13.37
N TYR A 52 31.32 -2.05 -12.06
CA TYR A 52 30.73 -1.13 -11.06
C TYR A 52 31.49 0.19 -10.80
N ARG A 53 32.46 0.60 -11.64
CA ARG A 53 33.26 1.83 -11.43
C ARG A 53 33.19 2.89 -12.52
N GLN A 54 32.30 2.79 -13.52
CA GLN A 54 32.18 3.81 -14.56
C GLN A 54 30.72 4.24 -14.83
N GLY A 55 30.03 4.74 -13.79
CA GLY A 55 28.72 5.40 -13.92
C GLY A 55 28.72 6.89 -13.53
N LYS A 56 29.88 7.53 -13.39
CA LYS A 56 30.01 8.88 -12.78
C LYS A 56 29.77 10.09 -13.72
N ARG A 57 29.28 9.94 -14.95
CA ARG A 57 29.27 11.06 -15.93
C ARG A 57 27.97 11.34 -16.70
N ALA A 58 26.81 10.82 -16.30
CA ALA A 58 25.55 11.12 -16.98
C ALA A 58 24.49 11.86 -16.14
N TYR A 59 24.82 12.33 -14.92
CA TYR A 59 23.84 12.93 -14.00
C TYR A 59 23.79 14.48 -14.02
N HIS A 60 24.59 15.16 -14.85
CA HIS A 60 24.76 16.62 -14.77
C HIS A 60 23.98 17.47 -15.78
N ASP A 61 23.24 16.87 -16.73
CA ASP A 61 22.58 17.63 -17.82
C ASP A 61 21.04 17.60 -17.82
N ARG A 62 20.39 17.35 -16.67
CA ARG A 62 18.93 17.57 -16.57
C ARG A 62 18.65 19.06 -16.35
N LYS A 63 17.92 19.68 -17.29
CA LYS A 63 17.41 21.05 -17.15
C LYS A 63 16.58 21.15 -15.86
N PRO A 64 16.69 22.24 -15.08
CA PRO A 64 15.87 22.43 -13.90
C PRO A 64 14.39 22.42 -14.29
N ILE A 65 13.63 21.54 -13.65
CA ILE A 65 12.16 21.53 -13.72
C ILE A 65 11.69 22.78 -12.97
N PRO A 66 10.79 23.61 -13.54
CA PRO A 66 10.27 24.78 -12.83
C PRO A 66 9.58 24.37 -11.52
N ASP A 67 9.84 25.18 -10.50
CA ASP A 67 9.43 25.07 -9.10
C ASP A 67 8.17 24.23 -8.81
N VAL A 68 8.39 23.00 -8.31
CA VAL A 68 7.35 22.01 -7.97
C VAL A 68 6.54 22.44 -6.73
N ALA A 69 6.94 23.51 -6.03
CA ALA A 69 6.20 24.06 -4.91
C ALA A 69 4.81 24.62 -5.31
N SER A 70 4.54 24.83 -6.60
CA SER A 70 3.30 25.48 -7.08
C SER A 70 2.24 24.54 -7.66
N ALA A 71 2.50 23.23 -7.76
CA ALA A 71 1.57 22.27 -8.38
C ALA A 71 0.85 21.33 -7.39
N ILE A 72 1.21 21.34 -6.10
CA ILE A 72 0.51 20.58 -5.07
C ILE A 72 -0.63 21.44 -4.52
N ALA A 73 -1.72 21.54 -5.29
CA ALA A 73 -3.00 21.91 -4.70
C ALA A 73 -3.50 20.70 -3.90
N VAL A 74 -3.04 20.58 -2.65
CA VAL A 74 -3.72 19.72 -1.66
C VAL A 74 -5.16 20.23 -1.60
N PRO A 75 -6.20 19.41 -1.85
CA PRO A 75 -7.57 19.87 -1.73
C PRO A 75 -7.76 20.50 -0.34
N ALA A 76 -8.17 21.76 -0.34
CA ALA A 76 -8.41 22.51 0.87
C ALA A 76 -9.45 21.75 1.71
N GLN A 77 -9.02 21.34 2.91
CA GLN A 77 -9.83 20.78 3.98
C GLN A 77 -10.71 19.60 3.53
N LEU A 78 -10.19 18.39 3.68
CA LEU A 78 -11.06 17.25 3.96
C LEU A 78 -11.93 17.65 5.16
N ASP A 79 -13.26 17.74 4.98
CA ASP A 79 -14.17 18.08 6.06
C ASP A 79 -14.18 16.92 7.06
N VAL A 80 -13.28 17.00 8.04
CA VAL A 80 -13.13 16.02 9.11
C VAL A 80 -14.45 15.81 9.83
N ALA A 81 -15.32 16.82 9.95
CA ALA A 81 -16.62 16.67 10.58
C ALA A 81 -17.63 15.92 9.69
N ALA A 82 -17.58 16.09 8.36
CA ALA A 82 -18.38 15.29 7.42
C ALA A 82 -17.87 13.85 7.29
N THR A 83 -16.55 13.63 7.34
CA THR A 83 -15.93 12.30 7.43
C THR A 83 -16.30 11.62 8.75
N LEU A 84 -16.24 12.33 9.89
CA LEU A 84 -16.67 11.83 11.20
C LEU A 84 -18.19 11.62 11.30
N LYS A 85 -19.02 12.40 10.57
CA LYS A 85 -20.47 12.13 10.48
C LYS A 85 -20.79 10.91 9.62
N HIS A 86 -20.06 10.69 8.53
CA HIS A 86 -20.11 9.42 7.80
C HIS A 86 -19.56 8.29 8.67
N PHE A 87 -18.60 8.56 9.55
CA PHE A 87 -17.96 7.58 10.43
C PHE A 87 -18.94 6.93 11.42
N ASP A 88 -19.80 7.71 12.08
CA ASP A 88 -20.90 7.18 12.92
C ASP A 88 -21.90 6.33 12.12
N GLN A 89 -21.98 6.54 10.80
CA GLN A 89 -22.85 5.79 9.89
C GLN A 89 -22.14 4.63 9.15
N ALA A 90 -20.80 4.64 9.10
CA ALA A 90 -19.97 3.70 8.34
C ALA A 90 -19.28 2.65 9.22
N LEU A 91 -19.11 2.92 10.51
CA LEU A 91 -18.78 1.85 11.46
C LEU A 91 -19.93 0.83 11.47
N PRO A 92 -19.65 -0.46 11.27
CA PRO A 92 -20.69 -1.48 11.33
C PRO A 92 -21.46 -1.41 12.65
N GLN A 93 -22.76 -1.69 12.61
CA GLN A 93 -23.53 -1.93 13.83
C GLN A 93 -22.80 -3.00 14.65
N GLY A 94 -22.31 -2.63 15.83
CA GLY A 94 -21.50 -3.51 16.69
C GLY A 94 -20.01 -3.16 16.81
N ALA A 95 -19.51 -2.07 16.22
CA ALA A 95 -18.10 -1.64 16.36
C ALA A 95 -17.84 -0.59 17.46
N GLN A 96 -18.67 -0.54 18.51
CA GLN A 96 -18.65 0.56 19.50
C GLN A 96 -17.35 0.66 20.31
N SER A 97 -16.66 -0.46 20.55
CA SER A 97 -15.38 -0.50 21.28
C SER A 97 -14.17 -0.16 20.40
N LEU A 98 -14.32 -0.15 19.07
CA LEU A 98 -13.19 -0.01 18.15
C LEU A 98 -12.35 1.26 18.41
N PRO A 99 -12.92 2.46 18.62
CA PRO A 99 -12.13 3.65 18.95
C PRO A 99 -11.28 3.50 20.23
N ALA A 100 -11.75 2.73 21.22
CA ALA A 100 -11.03 2.50 22.47
C ALA A 100 -9.86 1.50 22.32
N PHE A 101 -9.91 0.61 21.34
CA PHE A 101 -8.86 -0.37 21.05
C PHE A 101 -7.79 0.13 20.08
N MET A 102 -8.10 1.17 19.30
CA MET A 102 -7.16 1.75 18.34
C MET A 102 -5.81 2.15 18.95
N PRO A 103 -5.72 2.77 20.13
CA PRO A 103 -4.43 3.05 20.78
C PRO A 103 -3.60 1.80 21.08
N VAL A 104 -4.24 0.67 21.39
CA VAL A 104 -3.57 -0.61 21.67
C VAL A 104 -3.01 -1.19 20.38
N ILE A 105 -3.78 -1.15 19.29
CA ILE A 105 -3.32 -1.61 17.97
C ILE A 105 -2.19 -0.69 17.47
N ASP A 106 -2.33 0.64 17.57
CA ASP A 106 -1.27 1.59 17.21
C ASP A 106 0.02 1.33 18.02
N THR A 107 -0.09 0.97 19.31
CA THR A 107 1.07 0.60 20.13
C THR A 107 1.75 -0.69 19.63
N LEU A 108 0.96 -1.69 19.20
CA LEU A 108 1.51 -2.91 18.60
C LEU A 108 2.21 -2.61 17.27
N LEU A 109 1.57 -1.80 16.41
CA LEU A 109 2.14 -1.37 15.13
C LEU A 109 3.47 -0.61 15.33
N LEU A 110 3.63 0.11 16.43
CA LEU A 110 4.84 0.87 16.76
C LEU A 110 5.71 0.19 17.82
N SER A 111 5.53 -1.12 18.06
CA SER A 111 6.18 -1.85 19.15
C SER A 111 7.70 -2.02 18.97
N MET A 112 8.22 -1.74 17.77
CA MET A 112 9.66 -1.61 17.53
C MET A 112 10.00 -0.25 16.97
N THR A 113 11.09 0.31 17.48
CA THR A 113 11.53 1.68 17.19
C THR A 113 12.71 1.72 16.23
N SER A 114 13.00 0.60 15.56
CA SER A 114 13.99 0.57 14.49
C SER A 114 13.65 1.62 13.43
N ARG A 115 14.68 2.19 12.79
CA ARG A 115 14.55 3.24 11.77
C ARG A 115 13.96 4.57 12.29
N GLY A 116 13.68 4.70 13.59
CA GLY A 116 13.19 5.93 14.20
C GLY A 116 11.70 6.16 13.99
N ILE A 117 10.94 5.11 13.68
CA ILE A 117 9.51 5.20 13.42
C ILE A 117 8.70 5.74 14.62
N ASP A 118 9.20 5.54 15.83
CA ASP A 118 8.66 6.10 17.08
C ASP A 118 8.67 7.63 17.12
N LYS A 119 9.48 8.26 16.27
CA LYS A 119 9.60 9.71 16.16
C LYS A 119 8.78 10.29 15.02
N ILE A 120 8.40 9.45 14.05
CA ILE A 120 7.67 9.88 12.87
C ILE A 120 6.22 10.17 13.26
N GLY A 121 5.77 11.38 12.92
CA GLY A 121 4.40 11.82 13.14
C GLY A 121 3.58 11.78 11.86
N ARG A 122 2.27 11.55 11.98
CA ARG A 122 1.32 11.75 10.88
C ARG A 122 1.31 13.22 10.45
N ARG A 123 1.12 13.46 9.15
CA ARG A 123 0.82 14.79 8.61
C ARG A 123 -0.43 15.34 9.28
N GLU A 124 -0.47 16.64 9.54
CA GLU A 124 -1.70 17.30 10.01
C GLU A 124 -2.88 17.01 9.06
N GLY A 125 -4.01 16.60 9.64
CA GLY A 125 -5.22 16.25 8.90
C GLY A 125 -5.20 14.90 8.17
N ALA A 126 -4.09 14.14 8.20
CA ALA A 126 -4.09 12.77 7.70
C ALA A 126 -4.88 11.85 8.64
N GLY A 127 -5.68 10.96 8.04
CA GLY A 127 -6.33 9.89 8.76
C GLY A 127 -5.35 8.85 9.31
N ASN A 128 -5.84 7.98 10.19
CA ASN A 128 -5.11 6.86 10.79
C ASN A 128 -5.73 5.51 10.39
N LEU A 129 -5.30 4.41 11.03
CA LEU A 129 -5.81 3.06 10.82
C LEU A 129 -7.35 2.99 10.90
N LEU A 130 -7.96 3.67 11.87
CA LEU A 130 -9.41 3.68 12.06
C LEU A 130 -10.14 4.25 10.84
N THR A 131 -9.68 5.39 10.33
CA THR A 131 -10.28 6.02 9.15
C THR A 131 -9.94 5.27 7.85
N ALA A 132 -8.77 4.65 7.76
CA ALA A 132 -8.40 3.78 6.66
C ALA A 132 -9.33 2.56 6.59
N LEU A 133 -9.61 1.93 7.74
CA LEU A 133 -10.54 0.82 7.85
C LEU A 133 -11.96 1.21 7.41
N ALA A 134 -12.45 2.39 7.80
CA ALA A 134 -13.77 2.87 7.37
C ALA A 134 -13.85 3.01 5.83
N SER A 135 -12.80 3.52 5.20
CA SER A 135 -12.68 3.58 3.74
C SER A 135 -12.70 2.18 3.12
N LEU A 136 -11.95 1.22 3.67
CA LEU A 136 -11.94 -0.18 3.21
C LEU A 136 -13.30 -0.88 3.40
N GLN A 137 -14.01 -0.61 4.49
CA GLN A 137 -15.33 -1.18 4.75
C GLN A 137 -16.37 -0.69 3.73
N SER A 138 -16.31 0.59 3.37
CA SER A 138 -17.24 1.22 2.42
C SER A 138 -16.92 0.89 0.96
N ALA A 139 -15.70 0.44 0.67
CA ALA A 139 -15.25 0.10 -0.68
C ALA A 139 -15.79 -1.25 -1.16
N GLN A 140 -16.09 -1.36 -2.45
CA GLN A 140 -16.35 -2.64 -3.11
C GLN A 140 -15.13 -3.14 -3.88
N LYS A 141 -14.39 -2.25 -4.55
CA LYS A 141 -13.16 -2.57 -5.29
C LYS A 141 -11.98 -1.82 -4.71
N VAL A 142 -10.95 -2.54 -4.29
CA VAL A 142 -9.76 -1.97 -3.64
C VAL A 142 -8.54 -2.30 -4.48
N LEU A 143 -7.81 -1.27 -4.91
CA LEU A 143 -6.51 -1.43 -5.54
C LEU A 143 -5.43 -1.45 -4.45
N LEU A 144 -4.69 -2.55 -4.38
CA LEU A 144 -3.56 -2.74 -3.48
C LEU A 144 -2.27 -2.66 -4.29
N CYS A 145 -1.38 -1.75 -3.97
CA CYS A 145 -0.08 -1.62 -4.61
C CYS A 145 1.03 -1.96 -3.63
N THR A 146 1.99 -2.79 -4.04
CA THR A 146 3.16 -3.15 -3.23
C THR A 146 4.35 -3.49 -4.12
N GLY A 147 5.55 -3.47 -3.55
CA GLY A 147 6.76 -3.88 -4.24
C GLY A 147 7.88 -2.86 -4.04
N PHE A 148 8.89 -3.28 -3.27
CA PHE A 148 10.12 -2.55 -3.06
C PHE A 148 11.28 -3.45 -3.46
N ASN A 149 11.98 -3.08 -4.54
CA ASN A 149 13.22 -3.74 -4.92
C ASN A 149 14.37 -3.00 -4.25
N VAL A 150 15.17 -3.73 -3.48
CA VAL A 150 16.22 -3.14 -2.64
C VAL A 150 17.57 -3.04 -3.32
N ALA A 151 17.71 -3.78 -4.42
CA ALA A 151 18.81 -3.79 -5.38
C ALA A 151 18.29 -4.45 -6.68
N PRO A 152 19.03 -4.38 -7.81
CA PRO A 152 18.64 -5.06 -9.03
C PRO A 152 18.37 -6.56 -8.82
N GLY A 153 17.16 -7.01 -9.15
CA GLY A 153 16.76 -8.41 -9.02
C GLY A 153 16.50 -8.88 -7.58
N MET A 154 16.38 -7.96 -6.62
CA MET A 154 16.17 -8.27 -5.20
C MET A 154 14.86 -7.60 -4.72
N PRO A 155 13.68 -8.17 -5.01
CA PRO A 155 12.45 -7.75 -4.35
C PRO A 155 12.51 -8.12 -2.86
N GLU A 156 12.01 -7.26 -1.97
CA GLU A 156 11.98 -7.58 -0.54
C GLU A 156 10.69 -8.27 -0.09
N THR A 157 10.74 -8.82 1.13
CA THR A 157 9.61 -9.49 1.77
C THR A 157 8.66 -8.55 2.51
N ASP A 158 9.05 -7.30 2.79
CA ASP A 158 8.14 -6.32 3.38
C ASP A 158 7.24 -5.68 2.32
N GLY A 159 5.93 -5.61 2.62
CA GLY A 159 4.88 -5.23 1.68
C GLY A 159 4.10 -6.41 1.09
N PRO A 160 4.71 -7.31 0.30
CA PRO A 160 3.98 -8.38 -0.39
C PRO A 160 3.26 -9.37 0.53
N VAL A 161 3.81 -9.70 1.71
CA VAL A 161 3.20 -10.65 2.65
C VAL A 161 1.87 -10.10 3.18
N GLY A 162 1.89 -8.87 3.69
CA GLY A 162 0.71 -8.20 4.23
C GLY A 162 -0.31 -7.86 3.15
N THR A 163 0.16 -7.50 1.95
CA THR A 163 -0.70 -7.27 0.79
C THR A 163 -1.48 -8.52 0.39
N ALA A 164 -0.83 -9.69 0.35
CA ALA A 164 -1.50 -10.96 0.04
C ALA A 164 -2.58 -11.31 1.08
N ILE A 165 -2.26 -11.15 2.37
CA ILE A 165 -3.20 -11.41 3.48
C ILE A 165 -4.40 -10.45 3.41
N LEU A 166 -4.16 -9.16 3.17
CA LEU A 166 -5.24 -8.17 3.03
C LEU A 166 -6.10 -8.43 1.79
N ALA A 167 -5.50 -8.76 0.65
CA ALA A 167 -6.24 -9.12 -0.56
C ALA A 167 -7.19 -10.30 -0.29
N TYR A 168 -6.69 -11.35 0.36
CA TYR A 168 -7.49 -12.51 0.74
C TYR A 168 -8.63 -12.15 1.71
N ALA A 169 -8.35 -11.33 2.72
CA ALA A 169 -9.37 -10.86 3.67
C ALA A 169 -10.48 -10.03 2.99
N LEU A 170 -10.11 -9.12 2.08
CA LEU A 170 -11.06 -8.33 1.30
C LEU A 170 -11.97 -9.24 0.46
N ALA A 171 -11.40 -10.23 -0.24
CA ALA A 171 -12.17 -11.17 -1.05
C ALA A 171 -13.14 -12.01 -0.22
N ARG A 172 -12.72 -12.46 0.96
CA ARG A 172 -13.58 -13.15 1.93
C ARG A 172 -14.74 -12.28 2.42
N CYS A 173 -14.50 -10.98 2.58
CA CYS A 173 -15.55 -10.00 2.89
C CYS A 173 -16.41 -9.60 1.68
N GLY A 174 -16.36 -10.34 0.57
CA GLY A 174 -17.17 -10.08 -0.63
C GLY A 174 -16.71 -8.89 -1.48
N LYS A 175 -15.51 -8.36 -1.22
CA LYS A 175 -14.92 -7.23 -1.96
C LYS A 175 -14.04 -7.73 -3.10
N THR A 176 -13.67 -6.84 -4.02
CA THR A 176 -12.84 -7.14 -5.19
C THR A 176 -11.45 -6.51 -5.03
N PRO A 177 -10.44 -7.24 -4.54
CA PRO A 177 -9.07 -6.77 -4.54
C PRO A 177 -8.49 -6.83 -5.96
N VAL A 178 -7.74 -5.80 -6.34
CA VAL A 178 -6.87 -5.78 -7.52
C VAL A 178 -5.47 -5.45 -7.04
N VAL A 179 -4.51 -6.35 -7.28
CA VAL A 179 -3.14 -6.16 -6.83
C VAL A 179 -2.29 -5.59 -7.97
N VAL A 180 -1.53 -4.54 -7.70
CA VAL A 180 -0.57 -3.95 -8.64
C VAL A 180 0.85 -4.08 -8.08
N VAL A 181 1.74 -4.61 -8.90
CA VAL A 181 3.14 -4.94 -8.56
C VAL A 181 4.02 -4.70 -9.79
N ASP A 182 5.34 -4.82 -9.65
CA ASP A 182 6.25 -4.93 -10.79
C ASP A 182 6.45 -6.38 -11.27
N GLU A 183 7.31 -6.54 -12.28
CA GLU A 183 7.62 -7.82 -12.91
C GLU A 183 8.28 -8.84 -11.95
N LEU A 184 9.06 -8.37 -10.95
CA LEU A 184 9.74 -9.24 -9.99
C LEU A 184 8.80 -9.68 -8.87
N ASN A 185 7.89 -8.80 -8.45
CA ASN A 185 6.95 -9.02 -7.37
C ASN A 185 5.70 -9.79 -7.80
N GLU A 186 5.30 -9.80 -9.08
CA GLU A 186 4.14 -10.58 -9.55
C GLU A 186 4.21 -12.09 -9.24
N PRO A 187 5.26 -12.84 -9.62
CA PRO A 187 5.32 -14.27 -9.30
C PRO A 187 5.32 -14.52 -7.78
N LEU A 188 5.95 -13.64 -7.00
CA LEU A 188 5.96 -13.72 -5.54
C LEU A 188 4.57 -13.54 -4.94
N MET A 189 3.81 -12.55 -5.44
CA MET A 189 2.44 -12.31 -5.03
C MET A 189 1.54 -13.51 -5.33
N ARG A 190 1.70 -14.14 -6.50
CA ARG A 190 0.96 -15.37 -6.84
C ARG A 190 1.24 -16.50 -5.86
N GLU A 191 2.50 -16.71 -5.49
CA GLU A 191 2.87 -17.75 -4.54
C GLU A 191 2.35 -17.45 -3.12
N ALA A 192 2.43 -16.20 -2.65
CA ALA A 192 1.85 -15.80 -1.37
C ALA A 192 0.34 -16.08 -1.30
N LEU A 193 -0.39 -15.69 -2.34
CA LEU A 193 -1.83 -15.92 -2.43
C LEU A 193 -2.16 -17.41 -2.53
N ARG A 194 -1.32 -18.21 -3.21
CA ARG A 194 -1.48 -19.66 -3.32
C ARG A 194 -1.32 -20.37 -1.96
N VAL A 195 -0.46 -19.87 -1.08
CA VAL A 195 -0.34 -20.39 0.31
C VAL A 195 -1.62 -20.15 1.10
N LEU A 196 -2.26 -18.98 0.93
CA LEU A 196 -3.51 -18.64 1.62
C LEU A 196 -4.68 -19.47 1.08
N ASP A 197 -4.90 -19.41 -0.23
CA ASP A 197 -5.98 -20.13 -0.92
C ASP A 197 -5.65 -20.24 -2.43
N PRO A 198 -5.33 -21.45 -2.93
CA PRO A 198 -5.06 -21.68 -4.35
C PRO A 198 -6.22 -21.31 -5.30
N ALA A 199 -7.47 -21.46 -4.86
CA ALA A 199 -8.64 -21.14 -5.66
C ALA A 199 -8.85 -19.62 -5.76
N PHE A 200 -8.52 -18.88 -4.71
CA PHE A 200 -8.47 -17.42 -4.74
C PHE A 200 -7.32 -16.92 -5.62
N ALA A 201 -6.11 -17.48 -5.45
CA ALA A 201 -4.92 -17.11 -6.22
C ALA A 201 -5.12 -17.24 -7.75
N ALA A 202 -5.94 -18.20 -8.18
CA ALA A 202 -6.28 -18.40 -9.60
C ALA A 202 -7.25 -17.34 -10.17
N LYS A 203 -7.96 -16.60 -9.32
CA LYS A 203 -9.05 -15.67 -9.72
C LYS A 203 -8.72 -14.20 -9.46
N VAL A 204 -7.90 -13.92 -8.47
CA VAL A 204 -7.50 -12.55 -8.12
C VAL A 204 -6.82 -11.86 -9.29
N GLN A 205 -7.20 -10.62 -9.54
CA GLN A 205 -6.59 -9.80 -10.57
C GLN A 205 -5.25 -9.28 -10.04
N ILE A 206 -4.17 -9.58 -10.76
CA ILE A 206 -2.84 -9.03 -10.51
C ILE A 206 -2.37 -8.36 -11.80
N GLU A 207 -2.10 -7.07 -11.72
CA GLU A 207 -1.63 -6.23 -12.83
C GLU A 207 -0.17 -5.84 -12.59
N ARG A 208 0.58 -5.68 -13.69
CA ARG A 208 1.93 -5.11 -13.63
C ARG A 208 1.87 -3.62 -13.89
N MET A 209 2.59 -2.83 -13.10
CA MET A 209 2.75 -1.40 -13.39
C MET A 209 3.48 -1.25 -14.74
N PRO A 210 2.85 -0.65 -15.77
CA PRO A 210 3.44 -0.58 -17.08
C PRO A 210 4.32 0.66 -17.20
N GLY A 211 5.16 0.69 -18.25
CA GLY A 211 5.95 1.87 -18.59
C GLY A 211 7.22 2.09 -17.77
N THR A 212 7.66 3.35 -17.83
CA THR A 212 8.89 3.88 -17.23
C THR A 212 8.58 5.12 -16.38
N HIS A 213 9.61 5.71 -15.78
CA HIS A 213 9.44 6.95 -15.01
C HIS A 213 8.97 8.14 -15.87
N GLU A 214 9.31 8.15 -17.17
CA GLU A 214 8.96 9.24 -18.09
C GLU A 214 7.46 9.32 -18.44
N ASP A 215 6.76 8.19 -18.50
CA ASP A 215 5.35 8.10 -18.89
C ASP A 215 4.40 7.80 -17.72
N ARG A 216 4.92 7.76 -16.49
CA ARG A 216 4.21 7.37 -15.26
C ARG A 216 2.83 8.00 -15.08
N ALA A 217 2.66 9.27 -15.40
CA ALA A 217 1.37 9.97 -15.21
C ALA A 217 0.30 9.44 -16.16
N ALA A 218 0.65 9.19 -17.43
CA ALA A 218 -0.27 8.61 -18.40
C ALA A 218 -0.59 7.15 -18.07
N GLN A 219 0.43 6.38 -17.67
CA GLN A 219 0.33 4.99 -17.23
C GLN A 219 -0.62 4.84 -16.03
N ALA A 220 -0.38 5.60 -14.96
CA ALA A 220 -1.18 5.58 -13.74
C ALA A 220 -2.63 5.99 -14.00
N HIS A 221 -2.85 7.07 -14.77
CA HIS A 221 -4.19 7.50 -15.13
C HIS A 221 -4.92 6.43 -15.96
N GLN A 222 -4.28 5.86 -16.98
CA GLN A 222 -4.90 4.80 -17.79
C GLN A 222 -5.26 3.57 -16.95
N MET A 223 -4.37 3.16 -16.04
CA MET A 223 -4.60 2.02 -15.14
C MET A 223 -5.78 2.29 -14.20
N LEU A 224 -5.84 3.46 -13.56
CA LEU A 224 -6.96 3.82 -12.68
C LEU A 224 -8.29 3.95 -13.43
N GLN A 225 -8.29 4.48 -14.65
CA GLN A 225 -9.49 4.54 -15.50
C GLN A 225 -9.96 3.15 -15.95
N GLY A 226 -9.05 2.19 -16.13
CA GLY A 226 -9.39 0.80 -16.43
C GLY A 226 -9.95 0.05 -15.22
N ILE A 227 -9.28 0.17 -14.07
CA ILE A 227 -9.64 -0.55 -12.84
C ILE A 227 -10.87 0.06 -12.17
N ARG A 228 -10.95 1.40 -12.10
CA ARG A 228 -11.94 2.18 -11.34
C ARG A 228 -12.08 1.69 -9.90
N PRO A 229 -11.03 1.81 -9.07
CA PRO A 229 -11.10 1.41 -7.67
C PRO A 229 -11.88 2.43 -6.84
N ASP A 230 -12.51 1.95 -5.77
CA ASP A 230 -13.13 2.81 -4.75
C ASP A 230 -12.09 3.31 -3.74
N VAL A 231 -10.99 2.56 -3.56
CA VAL A 231 -9.87 2.90 -2.67
C VAL A 231 -8.55 2.45 -3.30
N VAL A 232 -7.50 3.26 -3.16
CA VAL A 232 -6.12 2.91 -3.51
C VAL A 232 -5.28 2.82 -2.23
N MET A 233 -4.61 1.69 -2.01
CA MET A 233 -3.77 1.47 -0.85
C MET A 233 -2.36 1.06 -1.27
N HIS A 234 -1.34 1.81 -0.83
CA HIS A 234 0.06 1.46 -1.04
C HIS A 234 0.64 0.86 0.24
N ILE A 235 1.37 -0.24 0.10
CA ILE A 235 1.96 -1.00 1.19
C ILE A 235 3.43 -1.26 0.83
N GLU A 236 4.35 -0.59 1.51
CA GLU A 236 5.80 -0.66 1.20
C GLU A 236 6.08 -0.40 -0.28
N VAL A 237 5.71 0.79 -0.73
CA VAL A 237 5.93 1.24 -2.12
C VAL A 237 6.90 2.42 -2.09
N PRO A 238 8.06 2.37 -2.77
CA PRO A 238 8.95 3.53 -2.87
C PRO A 238 8.23 4.79 -3.32
N GLY A 239 8.42 5.90 -2.60
CA GLY A 239 7.91 7.21 -2.99
C GLY A 239 9.03 8.13 -3.46
N ARG A 240 8.75 8.95 -4.48
CA ARG A 240 9.69 10.01 -4.89
C ARG A 240 9.86 11.06 -3.79
N ASN A 241 11.07 11.58 -3.62
CA ASN A 241 11.35 12.74 -2.76
C ASN A 241 11.10 14.07 -3.50
N SER A 242 11.40 15.21 -2.87
CA SER A 242 11.20 16.54 -3.46
C SER A 242 12.02 16.82 -4.73
N LYS A 243 13.03 15.97 -4.99
CA LYS A 243 13.90 16.03 -6.18
C LYS A 243 13.47 15.04 -7.27
N ASP A 244 12.31 14.42 -7.12
CA ASP A 244 11.79 13.41 -8.03
C ASP A 244 12.65 12.13 -8.11
N ILE A 245 13.31 11.77 -7.00
CA ILE A 245 14.19 10.60 -6.89
C ILE A 245 13.60 9.63 -5.87
N TYR A 246 13.56 8.34 -6.21
CA TYR A 246 13.22 7.28 -5.27
C TYR A 246 14.50 6.91 -4.52
N SER A 247 14.49 7.04 -3.20
CA SER A 247 15.69 6.81 -2.38
C SER A 247 15.46 5.72 -1.36
N ASN A 248 16.47 4.86 -1.17
CA ASN A 248 16.48 3.94 -0.03
C ASN A 248 16.99 4.64 1.24
N MET A 249 16.94 3.92 2.37
CA MET A 249 17.41 4.44 3.67
C MET A 249 18.92 4.79 3.73
N VAL A 250 19.73 4.39 2.72
CA VAL A 250 21.14 4.83 2.60
C VAL A 250 21.24 6.19 1.89
N GLY A 251 20.20 6.61 1.18
CA GLY A 251 20.15 7.86 0.42
C GLY A 251 20.71 7.70 -0.99
N VAL A 252 20.64 6.48 -1.52
CA VAL A 252 21.01 6.11 -2.90
C VAL A 252 19.73 5.96 -3.70
N SER A 253 19.76 6.42 -4.96
CA SER A 253 18.65 6.25 -5.88
C SER A 253 18.38 4.77 -6.16
N ILE A 254 17.10 4.44 -6.26
CA ILE A 254 16.60 3.09 -6.57
C ILE A 254 15.72 3.08 -7.83
N ASP A 255 15.74 4.17 -8.61
CA ASP A 255 14.91 4.41 -9.80
C ASP A 255 15.11 3.32 -10.86
N ASP A 256 16.34 2.87 -11.06
CA ASP A 256 16.74 1.95 -12.14
C ASP A 256 16.05 0.56 -12.06
N TYR A 257 15.55 0.19 -10.88
CA TYR A 257 14.97 -1.12 -10.63
C TYR A 257 13.64 -1.05 -9.84
N ASN A 258 13.06 0.13 -9.65
CA ASN A 258 11.72 0.30 -9.10
C ASN A 258 10.82 1.03 -10.08
N LYS A 259 9.60 0.54 -10.25
CA LYS A 259 8.57 1.19 -11.07
C LYS A 259 7.97 2.39 -10.33
N PRO A 260 7.46 3.41 -11.03
CA PRO A 260 6.84 4.61 -10.44
C PRO A 260 5.42 4.33 -9.92
N HIS A 261 5.28 3.33 -9.06
CA HIS A 261 4.00 2.95 -8.46
C HIS A 261 3.35 4.10 -7.67
N ASP A 262 4.15 4.96 -7.03
CA ASP A 262 3.68 6.14 -6.28
C ASP A 262 2.76 7.05 -7.09
N GLU A 263 2.91 7.09 -8.42
CA GLU A 263 2.06 7.88 -9.30
C GLU A 263 0.59 7.43 -9.27
N LEU A 264 0.30 6.15 -9.01
CA LEU A 264 -1.08 5.67 -8.82
C LEU A 264 -1.76 6.39 -7.65
N MET A 265 -1.06 6.57 -6.53
CA MET A 265 -1.57 7.31 -5.39
C MET A 265 -1.70 8.81 -5.71
N ASN A 266 -0.73 9.38 -6.42
CA ASN A 266 -0.79 10.78 -6.83
C ASN A 266 -2.03 11.07 -7.71
N VAL A 267 -2.27 10.25 -8.74
CA VAL A 267 -3.44 10.41 -9.61
C VAL A 267 -4.73 10.12 -8.84
N ALA A 268 -4.77 9.11 -7.99
CA ALA A 268 -5.94 8.81 -7.15
C ALA A 268 -6.32 10.00 -6.26
N ASN A 269 -5.33 10.66 -5.64
CA ASN A 269 -5.56 11.90 -4.88
C ASN A 269 -6.15 13.02 -5.75
N CYS A 270 -5.63 13.22 -6.97
CA CYS A 270 -6.14 14.22 -7.89
C CYS A 270 -7.58 13.92 -8.35
N GLU A 271 -7.95 12.65 -8.45
CA GLU A 271 -9.30 12.20 -8.81
C GLU A 271 -10.26 12.14 -7.61
N GLY A 272 -9.78 12.41 -6.40
CA GLY A 272 -10.58 12.35 -5.17
C GLY A 272 -10.93 10.94 -4.71
N ILE A 273 -10.20 9.92 -5.19
CA ILE A 273 -10.31 8.54 -4.72
C ILE A 273 -9.62 8.45 -3.34
N PRO A 274 -10.26 7.87 -2.32
CA PRO A 274 -9.62 7.64 -1.03
C PRO A 274 -8.30 6.88 -1.16
N THR A 275 -7.23 7.41 -0.55
CA THR A 275 -5.90 6.82 -0.56
C THR A 275 -5.39 6.45 0.84
N ILE A 276 -4.77 5.28 0.95
CA ILE A 276 -4.17 4.76 2.18
C ILE A 276 -2.70 4.46 1.92
N GLY A 277 -1.81 4.92 2.80
CA GLY A 277 -0.38 4.59 2.75
C GLY A 277 0.05 3.86 4.01
N VAL A 278 0.79 2.76 3.83
CA VAL A 278 1.48 2.02 4.88
C VAL A 278 2.98 2.11 4.63
N GLY A 279 3.74 2.52 5.64
CA GLY A 279 5.20 2.63 5.57
C GLY A 279 5.86 2.56 6.94
N ASP A 280 7.15 2.25 6.94
CA ASP A 280 7.96 2.02 8.15
C ASP A 280 9.16 3.00 8.31
N GLY A 281 9.54 3.69 7.23
CA GLY A 281 10.76 4.50 7.14
C GLY A 281 10.57 5.95 6.71
N GLY A 282 9.44 6.28 6.09
CA GLY A 282 9.07 7.61 5.60
C GLY A 282 9.49 7.91 4.14
N ASN A 283 10.19 6.99 3.47
CA ASN A 283 10.53 7.04 2.05
C ASN A 283 9.51 6.34 1.15
N GLU A 284 8.38 5.90 1.72
CA GLU A 284 7.31 5.20 1.03
C GLU A 284 6.20 6.15 0.57
N SER A 285 5.60 5.83 -0.56
CA SER A 285 4.42 6.50 -1.09
C SER A 285 3.29 6.49 -0.06
N GLY A 286 2.75 7.67 0.21
CA GLY A 286 1.74 7.88 1.24
C GLY A 286 2.28 8.60 2.46
N MET A 287 3.60 8.59 2.66
CA MET A 287 4.27 9.27 3.78
C MET A 287 4.55 10.76 3.51
N GLY A 288 4.08 11.30 2.38
CA GLY A 288 4.12 12.73 2.07
C GLY A 288 3.62 13.62 3.19
N GLY A 289 4.46 14.55 3.64
CA GLY A 289 4.16 15.49 4.72
C GLY A 289 4.16 14.88 6.13
N ALA A 290 4.62 13.64 6.30
CA ALA A 290 4.91 13.08 7.62
C ALA A 290 5.93 13.95 8.38
N LEU A 291 5.76 14.05 9.69
CA LEU A 291 6.58 14.88 10.55
C LEU A 291 7.78 14.09 11.06
N ASN A 292 8.91 14.77 11.27
CA ASN A 292 10.14 14.21 11.85
C ASN A 292 10.71 12.99 11.10
N VAL A 293 10.43 12.86 9.80
CA VAL A 293 11.07 11.83 8.97
C VAL A 293 12.59 12.09 8.98
N PRO A 294 13.41 11.10 9.36
CA PRO A 294 14.85 11.28 9.39
C PRO A 294 15.42 11.51 7.99
N THR A 295 16.60 12.11 7.90
CA THR A 295 17.39 12.04 6.67
C THR A 295 17.94 10.64 6.48
N ALA A 296 18.31 10.29 5.25
CA ALA A 296 19.03 9.05 4.98
C ALA A 296 20.39 9.01 5.70
N ILE A 297 21.00 7.82 5.78
CA ILE A 297 22.29 7.59 6.44
C ILE A 297 23.40 8.50 5.88
N ASN A 298 23.41 8.75 4.57
CA ASN A 298 24.39 9.62 3.92
C ASN A 298 24.07 11.13 4.05
N GLY A 299 23.00 11.49 4.75
CA GLY A 299 22.52 12.87 4.93
C GLY A 299 21.62 13.38 3.81
N ASN A 300 21.36 12.59 2.75
CA ASN A 300 20.42 12.97 1.71
C ASN A 300 18.97 12.93 2.21
N GLU A 301 18.14 13.73 1.57
CA GLU A 301 16.69 13.65 1.70
C GLU A 301 16.17 12.34 1.09
N MET A 302 15.42 11.57 1.87
CA MET A 302 14.73 10.35 1.42
C MET A 302 13.22 10.41 1.58
N GLN A 303 12.71 11.44 2.27
CA GLN A 303 11.29 11.55 2.57
C GLN A 303 10.47 11.59 1.28
N ALA A 304 9.49 10.70 1.17
CA ALA A 304 8.55 10.70 0.06
C ALA A 304 7.67 11.96 0.13
N VAL A 305 7.31 12.52 -1.04
CA VAL A 305 6.43 13.70 -1.11
C VAL A 305 4.99 13.37 -1.50
N VAL A 306 4.72 12.17 -2.03
CA VAL A 306 3.35 11.75 -2.38
C VAL A 306 2.58 11.40 -1.11
N PRO A 307 1.53 12.15 -0.74
CA PRO A 307 0.79 11.90 0.50
C PRO A 307 -0.35 10.91 0.30
N ALA A 308 -0.76 10.23 1.37
CA ALA A 308 -2.04 9.53 1.43
C ALA A 308 -3.06 10.35 2.22
N MET A 309 -4.35 10.09 1.99
CA MET A 309 -5.42 10.63 2.84
C MET A 309 -5.38 9.99 4.24
N HIS A 310 -5.06 8.70 4.32
CA HIS A 310 -4.88 7.98 5.57
C HIS A 310 -3.46 7.39 5.67
N GLN A 311 -2.77 7.65 6.78
CA GLN A 311 -1.41 7.18 7.05
C GLN A 311 -1.40 6.14 8.17
N ILE A 312 -0.93 4.93 7.83
CA ILE A 312 -0.69 3.85 8.77
C ILE A 312 0.83 3.72 8.91
N PHE A 313 1.34 4.03 10.10
CA PHE A 313 2.73 3.77 10.45
C PHE A 313 2.79 2.44 11.20
N ALA A 314 3.68 1.57 10.78
CA ALA A 314 3.98 0.32 11.46
C ALA A 314 5.47 0.04 11.33
N TRP A 315 6.09 -0.55 12.35
CA TRP A 315 7.53 -0.88 12.34
C TRP A 315 7.89 -1.85 11.20
N ASN A 316 6.88 -2.51 10.65
CA ASN A 316 6.90 -3.39 9.49
C ASN A 316 5.59 -3.19 8.70
N SER A 317 5.68 -2.94 7.40
CA SER A 317 4.53 -2.62 6.56
C SER A 317 3.56 -3.80 6.37
N ASN A 318 4.06 -5.04 6.41
CA ASN A 318 3.19 -6.21 6.41
C ASN A 318 2.23 -6.20 7.61
N LEU A 319 2.72 -5.93 8.82
CA LEU A 319 1.88 -5.82 10.02
C LEU A 319 0.85 -4.68 9.88
N GLY A 320 1.26 -3.55 9.32
CA GLY A 320 0.37 -2.41 9.02
C GLY A 320 -0.76 -2.75 8.05
N ALA A 321 -0.56 -3.70 7.14
CA ALA A 321 -1.61 -4.22 6.24
C ALA A 321 -2.42 -5.39 6.84
N ILE A 322 -1.82 -6.20 7.70
CA ILE A 322 -2.51 -7.30 8.40
C ILE A 322 -3.51 -6.76 9.43
N ALA A 323 -3.21 -5.66 10.12
CA ALA A 323 -4.11 -5.04 11.09
C ALA A 323 -5.52 -4.74 10.52
N PRO A 324 -5.67 -4.00 9.40
CA PRO A 324 -6.99 -3.82 8.79
C PRO A 324 -7.58 -5.12 8.23
N ALA A 325 -6.75 -6.08 7.79
CA ALA A 325 -7.23 -7.39 7.32
C ALA A 325 -7.96 -8.17 8.44
N GLU A 326 -7.35 -8.28 9.62
CA GLU A 326 -7.95 -8.96 10.78
C GLU A 326 -9.20 -8.23 11.29
N LEU A 327 -9.17 -6.89 11.32
CA LEU A 327 -10.34 -6.10 11.70
C LEU A 327 -11.50 -6.29 10.70
N LEU A 328 -11.24 -6.33 9.39
CA LEU A 328 -12.27 -6.59 8.38
C LEU A 328 -12.92 -7.97 8.59
N ILE A 329 -12.13 -9.03 8.79
CA ILE A 329 -12.67 -10.37 9.07
C ILE A 329 -13.50 -10.36 10.34
N ALA A 330 -12.99 -9.76 11.42
CA ALA A 330 -13.71 -9.70 12.69
C ALA A 330 -15.07 -8.99 12.59
N PHE A 331 -15.19 -7.97 11.73
CA PHE A 331 -16.46 -7.26 11.52
C PHE A 331 -17.44 -7.97 10.59
N ASN A 332 -16.96 -8.76 9.63
CA ASN A 332 -17.82 -9.39 8.62
C ASN A 332 -18.18 -10.84 8.96
N GLU A 333 -17.26 -11.56 9.60
CA GLU A 333 -17.41 -12.99 9.93
C GLU A 333 -17.45 -13.25 11.45
N GLY A 334 -17.16 -12.24 12.27
CA GLY A 334 -16.95 -12.37 13.71
C GLY A 334 -15.49 -12.66 14.07
N ALA A 335 -15.13 -12.58 15.36
CA ALA A 335 -13.77 -12.91 15.81
C ALA A 335 -13.73 -14.25 16.55
N SER A 336 -12.98 -15.18 15.99
CA SER A 336 -12.59 -16.43 16.66
C SER A 336 -11.33 -16.98 16.00
N SER A 337 -10.74 -18.02 16.58
CA SER A 337 -9.64 -18.75 15.94
C SER A 337 -9.99 -19.34 14.56
N LYS A 338 -11.29 -19.45 14.22
CA LYS A 338 -11.76 -19.89 12.89
C LYS A 338 -11.87 -18.73 11.89
N HIS A 339 -11.89 -17.49 12.36
CA HIS A 339 -12.08 -16.29 11.55
C HIS A 339 -10.84 -15.40 11.66
N ARG A 340 -9.73 -15.88 11.08
CA ARG A 340 -8.47 -15.12 10.94
C ARG A 340 -8.20 -14.80 9.48
N ALA A 341 -7.60 -13.65 9.22
CA ALA A 341 -7.10 -13.34 7.89
C ALA A 341 -5.95 -14.29 7.50
N CYS A 342 -5.09 -14.63 8.45
CA CYS A 342 -4.09 -15.70 8.31
C CYS A 342 -3.74 -16.33 9.67
N THR A 343 -3.16 -17.53 9.66
CA THR A 343 -2.56 -18.16 10.85
C THR A 343 -1.06 -17.88 10.92
N GLY A 344 -0.44 -18.04 12.09
CA GLY A 344 1.02 -17.97 12.22
C GLY A 344 1.76 -18.96 11.30
N VAL A 345 1.19 -20.15 11.06
CA VAL A 345 1.75 -21.13 10.11
C VAL A 345 1.72 -20.57 8.69
N GLN A 346 0.56 -20.07 8.24
CA GLN A 346 0.44 -19.47 6.91
C GLN A 346 1.36 -18.26 6.74
N LEU A 347 1.51 -17.41 7.76
CA LEU A 347 2.43 -16.27 7.73
C LEU A 347 3.86 -16.72 7.44
N VAL A 348 4.35 -17.73 8.16
CA VAL A 348 5.70 -18.30 7.95
C VAL A 348 5.82 -18.96 6.58
N GLU A 349 4.79 -19.68 6.13
CA GLU A 349 4.78 -20.32 4.82
C GLU A 349 4.82 -19.30 3.66
N ILE A 350 4.12 -18.17 3.79
CA ILE A 350 4.15 -17.07 2.82
C ILE A 350 5.57 -16.47 2.77
N ILE A 351 6.16 -16.11 3.92
CA ILE A 351 7.53 -15.57 3.97
C ILE A 351 8.50 -16.57 3.34
N SER A 352 8.38 -17.85 3.70
CA SER A 352 9.22 -18.92 3.12
C SER A 352 9.05 -19.04 1.61
N ALA A 353 7.82 -18.94 1.09
CA ALA A 353 7.52 -19.03 -0.32
C ALA A 353 8.14 -17.86 -1.10
N LEU A 354 8.06 -16.63 -0.57
CA LEU A 354 8.67 -15.44 -1.16
C LEU A 354 10.20 -15.59 -1.25
N LEU A 355 10.84 -15.96 -0.14
CA LEU A 355 12.30 -16.16 -0.09
C LEU A 355 12.75 -17.25 -1.08
N LYS A 356 12.01 -18.36 -1.18
CA LYS A 356 12.25 -19.42 -2.18
C LYS A 356 12.02 -18.94 -3.62
N GLY A 357 11.10 -18.00 -3.82
CA GLY A 357 10.78 -17.38 -5.11
C GLY A 357 11.80 -16.34 -5.56
N GLY A 358 12.83 -16.03 -4.75
CA GLY A 358 13.88 -15.08 -5.06
C GLY A 358 13.75 -13.72 -4.36
N ALA A 359 12.78 -13.56 -3.46
CA ALA A 359 12.75 -12.41 -2.56
C ALA A 359 13.90 -12.48 -1.55
N VAL A 360 14.22 -11.33 -0.97
CA VAL A 360 15.22 -11.20 0.08
C VAL A 360 14.68 -10.43 1.28
N ASP A 361 15.35 -10.55 2.40
CA ASP A 361 15.11 -9.67 3.54
C ASP A 361 15.64 -8.24 3.26
N GLY A 362 14.81 -7.24 3.58
CA GLY A 362 15.08 -5.80 3.38
C GLY A 362 16.28 -5.24 4.16
N VAL A 363 16.79 -5.97 5.14
CA VAL A 363 17.92 -5.59 5.99
C VAL A 363 19.13 -6.50 5.77
N THR A 364 18.97 -7.82 5.93
CA THR A 364 20.10 -8.77 5.83
C THR A 364 20.50 -9.09 4.40
N ARG A 365 19.60 -8.86 3.43
CA ARG A 365 19.71 -9.34 2.04
C ARG A 365 19.77 -10.86 1.90
N GLY A 366 19.53 -11.60 2.98
CA GLY A 366 19.49 -13.05 2.94
C GLY A 366 18.24 -13.55 2.22
N SER A 367 18.29 -14.80 1.79
CA SER A 367 17.23 -15.45 1.02
C SER A 367 16.78 -16.78 1.63
N LYS A 368 17.27 -17.13 2.83
CA LYS A 368 16.84 -18.32 3.57
C LYS A 368 16.19 -17.92 4.88
N LEU A 369 14.99 -18.45 5.10
CA LEU A 369 14.20 -18.19 6.30
C LEU A 369 15.03 -18.45 7.57
N ASP A 370 15.03 -17.46 8.45
CA ASP A 370 15.67 -17.44 9.78
C ASP A 370 17.18 -17.70 9.76
N GLU A 371 17.85 -17.55 8.61
CA GLU A 371 19.31 -17.57 8.60
C GLU A 371 19.88 -16.34 9.31
N LYS A 372 20.99 -16.54 10.03
CA LYS A 372 21.67 -15.46 10.72
C LYS A 372 22.32 -14.52 9.70
N GLY A 373 22.07 -13.24 9.86
CA GLY A 373 22.71 -12.16 9.12
C GLY A 373 23.15 -11.04 10.05
N VAL A 374 23.41 -9.88 9.46
CA VAL A 374 23.68 -8.65 10.20
C VAL A 374 22.88 -7.51 9.59
N ASP A 375 22.52 -6.55 10.43
CA ASP A 375 21.97 -5.29 9.96
C ASP A 375 23.08 -4.39 9.36
N ARG A 376 22.70 -3.20 8.91
CA ARG A 376 23.63 -2.24 8.31
C ARG A 376 24.66 -1.67 9.30
N LYS A 377 24.45 -1.85 10.62
CA LYS A 377 25.37 -1.46 11.69
C LYS A 377 26.23 -2.65 12.15
N GLY A 378 26.14 -3.80 11.49
CA GLY A 378 26.85 -5.02 11.86
C GLY A 378 26.26 -5.73 13.09
N GLN A 379 25.06 -5.34 13.54
CA GLN A 379 24.38 -6.00 14.66
C GLN A 379 23.70 -7.28 14.18
N PRO A 380 23.58 -8.31 15.05
CA PRO A 380 22.89 -9.54 14.70
C PRO A 380 21.47 -9.29 14.20
N ALA A 381 21.13 -9.92 13.07
CA ALA A 381 19.82 -9.88 12.46
C ALA A 381 19.46 -11.26 11.89
N TYR A 382 18.21 -11.46 11.50
CA TYR A 382 17.72 -12.70 10.93
C TYR A 382 16.96 -12.43 9.65
N THR A 383 17.18 -13.27 8.65
CA THR A 383 16.46 -13.18 7.38
C THR A 383 15.02 -13.65 7.54
N ALA A 384 14.06 -12.75 7.52
CA ALA A 384 12.67 -13.09 7.24
C ALA A 384 11.97 -11.87 6.66
N VAL A 385 11.73 -10.87 7.51
CA VAL A 385 11.28 -9.53 7.10
C VAL A 385 11.95 -8.50 8.01
N ASP A 386 12.52 -7.46 7.41
CA ASP A 386 13.23 -6.35 8.05
C ASP A 386 14.30 -6.74 9.08
N GLY A 387 14.99 -7.85 8.86
CA GLY A 387 16.08 -8.32 9.72
C GLY A 387 15.61 -8.96 11.01
N HIS A 388 14.32 -9.28 11.12
CA HIS A 388 13.73 -9.95 12.27
C HIS A 388 13.29 -11.38 11.90
N PRO A 389 13.44 -12.35 12.82
CA PRO A 389 13.08 -13.74 12.54
C PRO A 389 11.57 -13.90 12.38
N SER A 390 11.16 -14.95 11.68
CA SER A 390 9.75 -15.30 11.44
C SER A 390 8.94 -15.41 12.74
N SER A 391 9.55 -15.90 13.82
CA SER A 391 8.93 -16.00 15.14
C SER A 391 8.52 -14.66 15.73
N ARG A 392 9.21 -13.56 15.39
CA ARG A 392 8.82 -12.21 15.81
C ARG A 392 7.51 -11.79 15.15
N HIS A 393 7.44 -11.99 13.84
CA HIS A 393 6.25 -11.66 13.04
C HIS A 393 5.03 -12.49 13.46
N VAL A 394 5.24 -13.76 13.80
CA VAL A 394 4.19 -14.60 14.40
C VAL A 394 3.74 -14.07 15.75
N ALA A 395 4.66 -13.64 16.62
CA ALA A 395 4.30 -13.08 17.92
C ALA A 395 3.44 -11.81 17.80
N ASP A 396 3.77 -10.92 16.86
CA ASP A 396 2.97 -9.71 16.61
C ASP A 396 1.59 -10.06 16.02
N LEU A 397 1.49 -11.06 15.14
CA LEU A 397 0.21 -11.56 14.63
C LEU A 397 -0.67 -12.12 15.75
N GLU A 398 -0.13 -12.96 16.62
CA GLU A 398 -0.90 -13.57 17.74
C GLU A 398 -1.31 -12.51 18.78
N ALA A 399 -0.49 -11.48 18.99
CA ALA A 399 -0.85 -10.33 19.81
C ALA A 399 -2.01 -9.56 19.18
N LEU A 400 -1.97 -9.29 17.87
CA LEU A 400 -3.06 -8.65 17.12
C LEU A 400 -4.34 -9.47 17.21
N HIS A 401 -4.27 -10.79 16.99
CA HIS A 401 -5.38 -11.73 17.14
C HIS A 401 -6.03 -11.63 18.52
N SER A 402 -5.21 -11.61 19.57
CA SER A 402 -5.69 -11.49 20.95
C SER A 402 -6.39 -10.15 21.22
N ILE A 403 -5.85 -9.06 20.68
CA ILE A 403 -6.45 -7.73 20.78
C ILE A 403 -7.81 -7.69 20.06
N VAL A 404 -7.89 -8.25 18.85
CA VAL A 404 -9.11 -8.29 18.04
C VAL A 404 -10.19 -9.17 18.69
N ASP A 405 -9.82 -10.31 19.26
CA ASP A 405 -10.75 -11.18 20.00
C ASP A 405 -11.34 -10.47 21.23
N LEU A 406 -10.50 -9.79 22.00
CA LEU A 406 -10.95 -9.04 23.16
C LEU A 406 -11.89 -7.91 22.75
N MET A 407 -11.53 -7.16 21.71
CA MET A 407 -12.36 -6.09 21.14
C MET A 407 -13.73 -6.62 20.70
N HIS A 408 -13.75 -7.73 19.97
CA HIS A 408 -14.98 -8.35 19.48
C HIS A 408 -15.85 -8.88 20.62
N THR A 409 -15.24 -9.56 21.60
CA THR A 409 -15.95 -10.05 22.80
C THR A 409 -16.63 -8.91 23.55
N LEU A 410 -15.93 -7.80 23.77
CA LEU A 410 -16.50 -6.63 24.44
C LEU A 410 -17.63 -5.99 23.62
N ASN A 411 -17.50 -5.94 22.29
CA ASN A 411 -18.57 -5.48 21.42
C ASN A 411 -19.83 -6.34 21.56
N CYS A 412 -19.69 -7.67 21.55
CA CYS A 412 -20.82 -8.59 21.73
C CYS A 412 -21.52 -8.39 23.08
N ILE A 413 -20.75 -8.19 24.16
CA ILE A 413 -21.29 -7.92 25.50
C ILE A 413 -22.06 -6.60 25.52
N CYS A 414 -21.50 -5.55 24.92
CA CYS A 414 -22.11 -4.22 24.89
C CYS A 414 -23.36 -4.14 23.99
N SER A 415 -23.42 -4.90 22.89
CA SER A 415 -24.55 -4.90 21.96
C SER A 415 -25.72 -5.78 22.41
N GLY A 416 -25.55 -6.61 23.44
CA GLY A 416 -26.59 -7.51 23.95
C GLY A 416 -27.02 -8.59 22.93
N THR A 417 -26.21 -8.84 21.91
CA THR A 417 -26.49 -9.84 20.87
C THR A 417 -26.07 -11.23 21.35
N PRO A 418 -26.99 -12.21 21.47
CA PRO A 418 -26.72 -13.53 22.05
C PRO A 418 -26.03 -14.52 21.08
N THR A 419 -25.58 -14.07 19.91
CA THR A 419 -24.97 -14.91 18.87
C THR A 419 -23.45 -14.75 18.75
N CYS A 420 -22.81 -14.23 19.79
CA CYS A 420 -21.44 -14.58 20.14
C CYS A 420 -21.53 -15.60 21.28
#